data_AF-A0A1X7BQF5-F1
#
_entry.id   AF-A0A1X7BQF5-F1
#
_cell.length_a   1.000
_cell.length_b   1.000
_cell.length_c   1.000
_cell.angle_alpha   90.00
_cell.angle_beta   90.00
_cell.angle_gamma   90.00
#
_symmetry.space_group_name_H-M   'P 1'
#
loop_
_entity.id
_entity.type
_entity.pdbx_description
1 polymer ?
#
loop_
_entity_poly.entity_id
_entity_poly.type
_entity_poly.pdbx_seq_one_letter_code
_entity_poly.pdbx_strand_id
1 'polypeptide(L)'
;MPAAKKADRQSLYSYVVRYDSGFAPNPFGGYCTLATCKPGIRKSAQIGDWLLGTGSSNKKVNRGGHIVYAMRVEEAVETCDYWRDERFQMKKPVIPGSWKTACGDNIYQPLKDGSWHQLNSYHSRDDGSPKKPHIARDTAVQRILISQQFVYFGAEGPLLPSPFREGGAWDLLRSKRGYSRIQDTQIIDEFEFWFESLELTGFHGQPWDWLQYYK
;
A
#
# COMPACT_ATOMS: atom_id res chain seq x y z
N MET A 1 23.54 -31.54 -17.82
CA MET A 1 22.20 -31.29 -17.25
C MET A 1 22.10 -29.81 -16.92
N PRO A 2 21.11 -29.07 -17.45
CA PRO A 2 20.96 -27.67 -17.09
C PRO A 2 20.48 -27.59 -15.64
N ALA A 3 21.12 -26.73 -14.85
CA ALA A 3 20.69 -26.43 -13.50
C ALA A 3 19.24 -25.92 -13.53
N ALA A 4 18.36 -26.53 -12.72
CA ALA A 4 17.02 -26.01 -12.51
C ALA A 4 17.15 -24.54 -12.07
N LYS A 5 16.53 -23.63 -12.83
CA LYS A 5 16.35 -22.24 -12.40
C LYS A 5 15.72 -22.30 -11.00
N LYS A 6 16.34 -21.68 -10.00
CA LYS A 6 15.66 -21.40 -8.72
C LYS A 6 14.36 -20.69 -9.09
N ALA A 7 13.22 -21.28 -8.78
CA ALA A 7 11.97 -20.53 -8.77
C ALA A 7 12.24 -19.29 -7.90
N ASP A 8 12.04 -18.10 -8.44
CA ASP A 8 12.17 -16.87 -7.65
C ASP A 8 11.22 -17.00 -6.47
N ARG A 9 11.78 -17.01 -5.26
CA ARG A 9 11.01 -17.23 -4.04
C ARG A 9 10.18 -15.98 -3.76
N GLN A 10 8.89 -16.06 -4.08
CA GLN A 10 7.88 -15.08 -3.73
C GLN A 10 7.90 -14.82 -2.21
N SER A 11 7.69 -13.57 -1.81
CA SER A 11 7.55 -13.15 -0.42
C SER A 11 6.17 -12.52 -0.20
N LEU A 12 5.62 -12.68 1.01
CA LEU A 12 4.44 -11.93 1.46
C LEU A 12 4.85 -10.91 2.51
N TYR A 13 4.53 -9.64 2.26
CA TYR A 13 4.75 -8.52 3.17
C TYR A 13 3.44 -8.14 3.86
N SER A 14 3.34 -8.38 5.16
CA SER A 14 2.17 -8.00 5.96
C SER A 14 2.46 -6.81 6.86
N TYR A 15 1.54 -5.83 6.92
CA TYR A 15 1.66 -4.70 7.82
C TYR A 15 0.30 -4.09 8.22
N VAL A 16 0.32 -3.31 9.31
CA VAL A 16 -0.86 -2.54 9.74
C VAL A 16 -0.93 -1.19 9.01
N VAL A 17 -2.06 -0.97 8.32
CA VAL A 17 -2.51 0.32 7.80
C VAL A 17 -3.05 1.12 8.98
N ARG A 18 -2.22 2.03 9.50
CA ARG A 18 -2.53 2.78 10.71
C ARG A 18 -3.58 3.87 10.48
N TYR A 19 -3.47 4.53 9.34
CA TYR A 19 -4.37 5.57 8.85
C TYR A 19 -4.76 5.15 7.45
N ASP A 20 -6.05 5.01 7.22
CA ASP A 20 -6.59 4.51 5.98
C ASP A 20 -7.36 5.62 5.28
N SER A 21 -6.61 6.53 4.66
CA SER A 21 -7.13 7.69 3.95
C SER A 21 -7.25 7.48 2.44
N GLY A 22 -6.81 6.33 1.93
CA GLY A 22 -6.62 6.08 0.50
C GLY A 22 -5.36 6.74 -0.07
N PHE A 23 -4.46 7.25 0.77
CA PHE A 23 -3.21 7.87 0.34
C PHE A 23 -2.09 6.87 0.02
N ALA A 24 -1.74 5.93 0.89
CA ALA A 24 -0.70 4.94 0.58
C ALA A 24 -0.89 3.70 1.47
N PRO A 25 -1.56 2.64 0.97
CA PRO A 25 -1.85 2.38 -0.45
C PRO A 25 -2.89 3.34 -1.05
N ASN A 26 -2.72 3.72 -2.33
CA ASN A 26 -3.70 4.47 -3.10
C ASN A 26 -4.39 3.56 -4.13
N PRO A 27 -5.68 3.23 -3.97
CA PRO A 27 -6.39 2.25 -4.80
C PRO A 27 -7.12 2.84 -6.02
N PHE A 28 -6.92 4.12 -6.33
CA PHE A 28 -7.72 4.83 -7.33
C PHE A 28 -7.10 4.79 -8.73
N GLY A 29 -7.94 4.91 -9.75
CA GLY A 29 -7.49 4.97 -11.15
C GLY A 29 -7.14 3.63 -11.78
N GLY A 30 -7.69 2.51 -11.25
CA GLY A 30 -7.41 1.16 -11.76
C GLY A 30 -6.09 0.56 -11.28
N TYR A 31 -5.34 1.28 -10.46
CA TYR A 31 -4.08 0.82 -9.87
C TYR A 31 -4.09 0.98 -8.37
N CYS A 32 -3.56 -0.02 -7.66
CA CYS A 32 -3.11 0.14 -6.29
C CYS A 32 -1.62 0.47 -6.29
N THR A 33 -1.26 1.56 -5.60
CA THR A 33 0.11 2.06 -5.55
C THR A 33 0.57 2.23 -4.10
N LEU A 34 1.84 1.91 -3.85
CA LEU A 34 2.53 2.22 -2.60
C LEU A 34 3.72 3.13 -2.93
N ALA A 35 3.46 4.44 -3.01
CA ALA A 35 4.43 5.43 -3.46
C ALA A 35 5.35 6.00 -2.36
N THR A 36 4.81 6.20 -1.15
CA THR A 36 5.49 6.96 -0.08
C THR A 36 5.70 6.12 1.18
N CYS A 37 4.62 5.57 1.73
CA CYS A 37 4.62 4.76 2.94
C CYS A 37 5.52 3.51 2.84
N LYS A 38 5.90 2.98 4.01
CA LYS A 38 6.63 1.71 4.16
C LYS A 38 7.90 1.59 3.28
N PRO A 39 8.88 2.51 3.42
CA PRO A 39 10.10 2.51 2.60
C PRO A 39 10.87 1.18 2.63
N GLY A 40 10.85 0.44 3.76
CA GLY A 40 11.48 -0.88 3.83
C GLY A 40 10.84 -1.94 2.92
N ILE A 41 9.51 -1.93 2.77
CA ILE A 41 8.82 -2.80 1.81
C ILE A 41 9.13 -2.32 0.40
N ARG A 42 8.95 -1.02 0.11
CA ARG A 42 9.23 -0.44 -1.22
C ARG A 42 10.64 -0.75 -1.72
N LYS A 43 11.64 -0.72 -0.82
CA LYS A 43 13.03 -1.05 -1.12
C LYS A 43 13.26 -2.55 -1.43
N SER A 44 12.48 -3.44 -0.82
CA SER A 44 12.81 -4.87 -0.77
C SER A 44 11.92 -5.74 -1.66
N ALA A 45 10.65 -5.38 -1.83
CA ALA A 45 9.68 -6.17 -2.55
C ALA A 45 10.02 -6.26 -4.05
N GLN A 46 9.93 -7.48 -4.58
CA GLN A 46 10.16 -7.83 -5.96
C GLN A 46 8.83 -7.96 -6.72
N ILE A 47 8.90 -7.98 -8.04
CA ILE A 47 7.75 -8.32 -8.88
C ILE A 47 7.32 -9.75 -8.53
N GLY A 48 6.02 -9.96 -8.36
CA GLY A 48 5.42 -11.21 -7.90
C GLY A 48 5.16 -11.24 -6.39
N ASP A 49 5.82 -10.44 -5.57
CA ASP A 49 5.60 -10.45 -4.11
C ASP A 49 4.19 -9.95 -3.75
N TRP A 50 3.62 -10.48 -2.67
CA TRP A 50 2.34 -10.06 -2.13
C TRP A 50 2.51 -8.99 -1.05
N LEU A 51 1.67 -7.96 -1.09
CA LEU A 51 1.52 -6.96 -0.02
C LEU A 51 0.14 -7.08 0.59
N LEU A 52 0.08 -7.26 1.91
CA LEU A 52 -1.14 -7.38 2.70
C LEU A 52 -1.19 -6.26 3.76
N GLY A 53 -2.21 -5.40 3.68
CA GLY A 53 -2.49 -4.38 4.67
C GLY A 53 -3.67 -4.76 5.53
N THR A 54 -3.48 -4.75 6.85
CA THR A 54 -4.55 -4.98 7.84
C THR A 54 -4.88 -3.72 8.64
N GLY A 55 -6.10 -3.63 9.13
CA GLY A 55 -6.59 -2.49 9.89
C GLY A 55 -5.95 -2.37 11.27
N SER A 56 -6.02 -1.18 11.84
CA SER A 56 -5.43 -0.84 13.13
C SER A 56 -6.28 -1.32 14.31
N SER A 57 -5.65 -1.99 15.28
CA SER A 57 -6.27 -2.34 16.58
C SER A 57 -6.35 -1.16 17.56
N ASN A 58 -5.99 0.06 17.13
CA ASN A 58 -6.19 1.25 17.97
C ASN A 58 -7.68 1.39 18.31
N LYS A 59 -8.02 1.70 19.57
CA LYS A 59 -9.41 1.83 20.07
C LYS A 59 -10.32 2.69 19.18
N LYS A 60 -9.78 3.76 18.56
CA LYS A 60 -10.55 4.64 17.66
C LYS A 60 -10.93 3.93 16.35
N VAL A 61 -10.03 3.12 15.80
CA VAL A 61 -10.22 2.43 14.52
C VAL A 61 -10.93 1.10 14.73
N ASN A 62 -10.44 0.31 15.68
CA ASN A 62 -10.97 -1.01 16.07
C ASN A 62 -11.18 -1.96 14.88
N ARG A 63 -10.23 -1.97 13.92
CA ARG A 63 -10.24 -2.84 12.73
C ARG A 63 -9.06 -3.82 12.72
N GLY A 64 -8.52 -4.16 13.89
CA GLY A 64 -7.47 -5.16 14.03
C GLY A 64 -7.85 -6.46 13.29
N GLY A 65 -6.93 -6.94 12.45
CA GLY A 65 -7.11 -8.17 11.67
C GLY A 65 -8.09 -8.12 10.49
N HIS A 66 -8.79 -6.99 10.30
CA HIS A 66 -9.58 -6.78 9.09
C HIS A 66 -8.66 -6.40 7.94
N ILE A 67 -8.89 -6.93 6.76
CA ILE A 67 -8.07 -6.64 5.59
C ILE A 67 -8.47 -5.27 5.07
N VAL A 68 -7.50 -4.38 4.90
CA VAL A 68 -7.72 -3.11 4.21
C VAL A 68 -7.49 -3.30 2.72
N TYR A 69 -6.40 -3.99 2.36
CA TYR A 69 -6.10 -4.31 0.98
C TYR A 69 -5.13 -5.48 0.88
N ALA A 70 -5.08 -6.10 -0.29
CA ALA A 70 -3.90 -6.83 -0.72
C ALA A 70 -3.62 -6.56 -2.21
N MET A 71 -2.35 -6.65 -2.61
CA MET A 71 -1.94 -6.55 -4.00
C MET A 71 -0.72 -7.41 -4.30
N ARG A 72 -0.67 -7.98 -5.50
CA ARG A 72 0.56 -8.61 -6.02
C ARG A 72 1.37 -7.55 -6.76
N VAL A 73 2.64 -7.38 -6.44
CA VAL A 73 3.50 -6.37 -7.10
C VAL A 73 3.68 -6.78 -8.56
N GLU A 74 3.15 -6.00 -9.49
CA GLU A 74 3.28 -6.27 -10.94
C GLU A 74 4.34 -5.38 -11.58
N GLU A 75 4.49 -4.17 -11.06
CA GLU A 75 5.41 -3.18 -11.58
C GLU A 75 6.05 -2.43 -10.41
N ALA A 76 7.26 -1.96 -10.64
CA ALA A 76 7.81 -0.97 -9.76
C ALA A 76 8.79 -0.03 -10.46
N VAL A 77 8.54 1.26 -10.27
CA VAL A 77 9.16 2.36 -11.04
C VAL A 77 9.87 3.33 -10.12
N GLU A 78 10.74 4.13 -10.71
CA GLU A 78 11.40 5.21 -10.00
C GLU A 78 10.43 6.38 -9.75
N THR A 79 10.65 7.15 -8.68
CA THR A 79 9.75 8.27 -8.30
C THR A 79 9.64 9.33 -9.41
N CYS A 80 10.72 9.60 -10.15
CA CYS A 80 10.70 10.52 -11.30
C CYS A 80 9.81 10.03 -12.44
N ASP A 81 9.83 8.72 -12.72
CA ASP A 81 9.06 8.13 -13.80
C ASP A 81 7.59 8.11 -13.43
N TYR A 82 7.26 7.73 -12.19
CA TYR A 82 5.90 7.82 -11.66
C TYR A 82 5.31 9.23 -11.74
N TRP A 83 6.12 10.26 -11.47
CA TRP A 83 5.68 11.66 -11.58
C TRP A 83 5.31 12.05 -13.03
N ARG A 84 6.02 11.51 -14.02
CA ARG A 84 5.90 11.87 -15.44
C ARG A 84 4.93 10.97 -16.20
N ASP A 85 4.72 9.74 -15.74
CA ASP A 85 3.88 8.75 -16.39
C ASP A 85 2.42 9.23 -16.45
N GLU A 86 1.86 9.18 -17.66
CA GLU A 86 0.50 9.63 -17.95
C GLU A 86 -0.55 8.86 -17.13
N ARG A 87 -0.30 7.57 -16.84
CA ARG A 87 -1.19 6.69 -16.05
C ARG A 87 -1.43 7.22 -14.64
N PHE A 88 -0.45 7.93 -14.08
CA PHE A 88 -0.45 8.33 -12.66
C PHE A 88 -0.62 9.83 -12.45
N GLN A 89 -0.97 10.59 -13.50
CA GLN A 89 -1.27 12.02 -13.36
C GLN A 89 -2.50 12.26 -12.48
N MET A 90 -3.53 11.40 -12.59
CA MET A 90 -4.71 11.47 -11.73
C MET A 90 -4.44 11.16 -10.25
N LYS A 91 -3.28 10.58 -9.95
CA LYS A 91 -2.81 10.31 -8.58
C LYS A 91 -2.03 11.49 -7.99
N LYS A 92 -1.95 12.64 -8.67
CA LYS A 92 -1.48 13.90 -8.08
C LYS A 92 -2.61 14.53 -7.28
N PRO A 93 -2.40 14.93 -6.02
CA PRO A 93 -3.45 15.46 -5.18
C PRO A 93 -3.96 16.81 -5.71
N VAL A 94 -5.28 17.00 -5.71
CA VAL A 94 -5.96 18.27 -6.01
C VAL A 94 -6.67 18.74 -4.75
N ILE A 95 -6.22 19.86 -4.18
CA ILE A 95 -6.75 20.44 -2.94
C ILE A 95 -7.04 21.94 -3.16
N PRO A 96 -8.30 22.41 -2.95
CA PRO A 96 -9.47 21.61 -2.60
C PRO A 96 -9.92 20.72 -3.78
N GLY A 97 -10.48 19.56 -3.46
CA GLY A 97 -10.99 18.62 -4.45
C GLY A 97 -11.89 17.57 -3.79
N SER A 98 -12.40 16.62 -4.57
CA SER A 98 -13.08 15.45 -4.01
C SER A 98 -12.12 14.63 -3.13
N TRP A 99 -12.64 13.84 -2.20
CA TRP A 99 -11.80 12.95 -1.37
C TRP A 99 -10.89 12.04 -2.20
N LYS A 100 -11.42 11.47 -3.28
CA LYS A 100 -10.66 10.65 -4.24
C LYS A 100 -9.49 11.41 -4.85
N THR A 101 -9.69 12.66 -5.23
CA THR A 101 -8.64 13.48 -5.87
C THR A 101 -7.70 14.13 -4.86
N ALA A 102 -8.12 14.31 -3.59
CA ALA A 102 -7.28 14.91 -2.54
C ALA A 102 -6.28 13.92 -1.94
N CYS A 103 -6.54 12.61 -2.03
CA CYS A 103 -5.68 11.55 -1.47
C CYS A 103 -4.64 11.00 -2.45
N GLY A 104 -4.37 11.69 -3.56
CA GLY A 104 -3.34 11.28 -4.52
C GLY A 104 -1.95 11.12 -3.88
N ASP A 105 -1.23 10.05 -4.22
CA ASP A 105 0.06 9.66 -3.66
C ASP A 105 1.28 10.06 -4.53
N ASN A 106 1.02 10.63 -5.71
CA ASN A 106 2.02 11.19 -6.61
C ASN A 106 2.35 12.64 -6.22
N ILE A 107 3.10 12.80 -5.14
CA ILE A 107 3.27 14.11 -4.48
C ILE A 107 4.66 14.74 -4.64
N TYR A 108 5.61 14.05 -5.27
CA TYR A 108 7.00 14.48 -5.36
C TYR A 108 7.37 14.86 -6.79
N GLN A 109 7.39 16.15 -7.06
CA GLN A 109 7.88 16.71 -8.32
C GLN A 109 9.41 16.79 -8.29
N PRO A 110 10.12 16.19 -9.26
CA PRO A 110 11.57 16.36 -9.37
C PRO A 110 11.91 17.77 -9.85
N LEU A 111 12.86 18.42 -9.18
CA LEU A 111 13.42 19.72 -9.53
C LEU A 111 14.75 19.58 -10.29
N LYS A 112 15.16 20.65 -10.99
CA LYS A 112 16.38 20.66 -11.82
C LYS A 112 17.67 20.45 -11.00
N ASP A 113 17.67 20.83 -9.73
CA ASP A 113 18.79 20.68 -8.80
C ASP A 113 18.85 19.28 -8.15
N GLY A 114 17.97 18.36 -8.56
CA GLY A 114 17.86 17.01 -7.98
C GLY A 114 17.07 16.96 -6.67
N SER A 115 16.56 18.09 -6.18
CA SER A 115 15.67 18.14 -5.02
C SER A 115 14.20 17.87 -5.41
N TRP A 116 13.33 17.81 -4.41
CA TRP A 116 11.91 17.48 -4.59
C TRP A 116 11.03 18.64 -4.13
N HIS A 117 10.09 19.03 -4.99
CA HIS A 117 8.96 19.86 -4.59
C HIS A 117 7.80 18.95 -4.15
N GLN A 118 7.37 19.09 -2.89
CA GLN A 118 6.26 18.32 -2.33
C GLN A 118 4.94 19.06 -2.56
N LEU A 119 4.00 18.42 -3.24
CA LEU A 119 2.64 18.93 -3.38
C LEU A 119 1.87 18.90 -2.05
N ASN A 120 0.88 19.80 -1.90
CA ASN A 120 -0.07 19.75 -0.79
C ASN A 120 -0.79 18.39 -0.76
N SER A 121 -0.70 17.67 0.37
CA SER A 121 -1.15 16.28 0.50
C SER A 121 -1.26 15.85 1.97
N TYR A 122 -1.65 14.59 2.21
CA TYR A 122 -1.62 13.93 3.53
C TYR A 122 -0.24 13.89 4.19
N HIS A 123 0.83 14.09 3.43
CA HIS A 123 2.19 14.14 3.94
C HIS A 123 2.74 15.57 4.06
N SER A 124 1.92 16.60 3.81
CA SER A 124 2.24 18.00 4.04
C SER A 124 1.85 18.43 5.46
N ARG A 125 2.04 19.72 5.79
CA ARG A 125 1.45 20.33 7.00
C ARG A 125 -0.01 20.70 6.76
N ASP A 126 -0.73 21.05 7.83
CA ASP A 126 -2.15 21.42 7.77
C ASP A 126 -2.42 22.67 6.91
N ASP A 127 -1.43 23.58 6.81
CA ASP A 127 -1.45 24.74 5.90
C ASP A 127 -1.04 24.40 4.45
N GLY A 128 -0.81 23.11 4.17
CA GLY A 128 -0.37 22.59 2.88
C GLY A 128 1.12 22.75 2.57
N SER A 129 1.89 23.39 3.46
CA SER A 129 3.32 23.61 3.22
C SER A 129 4.15 22.32 3.34
N PRO A 130 5.31 22.24 2.66
CA PRO A 130 6.15 21.04 2.67
C PRO A 130 6.66 20.65 4.06
N LYS A 131 6.71 19.35 4.34
CA LYS A 131 7.19 18.79 5.61
C LYS A 131 8.53 18.08 5.43
N LYS A 132 9.64 18.79 5.65
CA LYS A 132 11.02 18.29 5.43
C LYS A 132 11.28 16.85 5.92
N PRO A 133 10.87 16.44 7.14
CA PRO A 133 11.09 15.06 7.59
C PRO A 133 10.35 14.01 6.75
N HIS A 134 9.17 14.33 6.21
CA HIS A 134 8.43 13.43 5.33
C HIS A 134 9.10 13.35 3.96
N ILE A 135 9.51 14.48 3.38
CA ILE A 135 10.30 14.51 2.13
C ILE A 135 11.50 13.58 2.27
N ALA A 136 12.35 13.80 3.28
CA ALA A 136 13.55 13.01 3.49
C ALA A 136 13.26 11.51 3.65
N ARG A 137 12.18 11.15 4.36
CA ARG A 137 11.81 9.75 4.58
C ARG A 137 11.26 9.08 3.32
N ASP A 138 10.39 9.76 2.61
CA ASP A 138 9.66 9.17 1.49
C ASP A 138 10.54 9.07 0.25
N THR A 139 11.41 10.06 0.02
CA THR A 139 12.34 10.09 -1.12
C THR A 139 13.67 9.39 -0.85
N ALA A 140 13.93 8.90 0.37
CA ALA A 140 15.08 8.05 0.68
C ALA A 140 15.02 6.68 -0.03
N VAL A 141 13.83 6.28 -0.48
CA VAL A 141 13.61 5.12 -1.34
C VAL A 141 12.86 5.63 -2.55
N GLN A 142 13.52 5.71 -3.70
CA GLN A 142 12.93 6.23 -4.94
C GLN A 142 12.17 5.16 -5.71
N ARG A 143 11.49 4.24 -5.01
CA ARG A 143 10.86 3.07 -5.61
C ARG A 143 9.38 3.03 -5.25
N ILE A 144 8.53 2.89 -6.26
CA ILE A 144 7.07 2.87 -6.13
C ILE A 144 6.57 1.53 -6.61
N LEU A 145 5.77 0.85 -5.79
CA LEU A 145 5.19 -0.46 -6.12
C LEU A 145 3.78 -0.27 -6.67
N ILE A 146 3.46 -0.98 -7.75
CA ILE A 146 2.25 -0.78 -8.55
C ILE A 146 1.63 -2.13 -8.89
N SER A 147 0.30 -2.17 -8.87
CA SER A 147 -0.47 -3.36 -9.21
C SER A 147 -1.85 -2.98 -9.76
N GLN A 148 -2.30 -3.71 -10.78
CA GLN A 148 -3.70 -3.83 -11.21
C GLN A 148 -4.35 -5.07 -10.57
N GLN A 149 -3.56 -6.07 -10.18
CA GLN A 149 -3.98 -7.25 -9.41
C GLN A 149 -4.01 -6.94 -7.90
N PHE A 150 -5.05 -6.21 -7.50
CA PHE A 150 -5.29 -5.84 -6.12
C PHE A 150 -6.75 -5.99 -5.74
N VAL A 151 -7.01 -6.08 -4.44
CA VAL A 151 -8.33 -5.81 -3.86
C VAL A 151 -8.15 -4.80 -2.75
N TYR A 152 -8.87 -3.69 -2.82
CA TYR A 152 -8.94 -2.70 -1.75
C TYR A 152 -10.34 -2.71 -1.13
N PHE A 153 -10.42 -3.22 0.10
CA PHE A 153 -11.67 -3.32 0.84
C PHE A 153 -11.95 -2.11 1.73
N GLY A 154 -10.90 -1.39 2.14
CA GLY A 154 -11.02 -0.23 3.02
C GLY A 154 -11.70 -0.57 4.35
N ALA A 155 -12.69 0.24 4.73
CA ALA A 155 -13.41 0.17 5.98
C ALA A 155 -14.26 -1.09 6.16
N GLU A 156 -14.67 -1.74 5.07
CA GLU A 156 -15.61 -2.87 5.07
C GLU A 156 -14.92 -4.22 4.86
N GLY A 157 -13.58 -4.25 4.89
CA GLY A 157 -12.88 -5.47 4.55
C GLY A 157 -13.06 -6.60 5.55
N PRO A 158 -13.04 -7.86 5.05
CA PRO A 158 -13.31 -9.03 5.86
C PRO A 158 -12.20 -9.23 6.89
N LEU A 159 -12.53 -9.92 7.96
CA LEU A 159 -11.54 -10.39 8.92
C LEU A 159 -10.72 -11.51 8.27
N LEU A 160 -9.38 -11.41 8.29
CA LEU A 160 -8.46 -12.43 7.73
C LEU A 160 -8.90 -13.85 8.09
N PRO A 161 -8.86 -14.89 7.25
CA PRO A 161 -9.25 -16.24 7.67
C PRO A 161 -8.51 -16.76 8.90
N SER A 162 -9.12 -17.68 9.67
CA SER A 162 -8.55 -18.17 10.94
C SER A 162 -7.10 -18.70 10.84
N PRO A 163 -6.63 -19.36 9.76
CA PRO A 163 -5.23 -19.79 9.66
C PRO A 163 -4.24 -18.62 9.67
N PHE A 164 -4.67 -17.44 9.22
CA PHE A 164 -3.84 -16.23 9.07
C PHE A 164 -4.02 -15.22 10.22
N ARG A 165 -4.88 -15.49 11.20
CA ARG A 165 -5.10 -14.62 12.38
C ARG A 165 -4.10 -14.91 13.50
N GLU A 166 -4.10 -14.03 14.50
CA GLU A 166 -3.40 -14.22 15.78
C GLU A 166 -3.82 -15.56 16.40
N GLY A 167 -2.84 -16.40 16.75
CA GLY A 167 -3.06 -17.75 17.28
C GLY A 167 -3.46 -18.80 16.23
N GLY A 168 -3.54 -18.43 14.95
CA GLY A 168 -3.72 -19.35 13.83
C GLY A 168 -2.44 -20.10 13.46
N ALA A 169 -2.52 -21.00 12.48
CA ALA A 169 -1.39 -21.82 12.02
C ALA A 169 -0.21 -20.98 11.49
N TRP A 170 -0.49 -19.81 10.92
CA TRP A 170 0.49 -19.03 10.14
C TRP A 170 0.64 -17.56 10.57
N ASP A 171 -0.25 -17.07 11.43
CA ASP A 171 -0.34 -15.69 11.94
C ASP A 171 0.30 -14.61 11.05
N LEU A 172 -0.48 -14.12 10.09
CA LEU A 172 -0.07 -13.01 9.24
C LEU A 172 -0.33 -11.65 9.89
N LEU A 173 -0.93 -11.62 11.08
CA LEU A 173 -1.18 -10.36 11.78
C LEU A 173 0.12 -9.83 12.35
N ARG A 174 0.26 -8.51 12.24
CA ARG A 174 1.31 -7.81 12.94
C ARG A 174 0.69 -6.88 13.95
N SER A 175 0.91 -7.16 15.23
CA SER A 175 0.42 -6.34 16.33
C SER A 175 1.23 -5.05 16.56
N LYS A 176 2.44 -4.93 16.00
CA LYS A 176 3.39 -3.83 16.26
C LYS A 176 3.75 -3.00 15.01
N ARG A 177 4.25 -1.78 15.20
CA ARG A 177 4.77 -0.94 14.10
C ARG A 177 5.85 -1.69 13.31
N GLY A 178 5.79 -1.58 11.98
CA GLY A 178 6.73 -2.24 11.06
C GLY A 178 6.00 -3.01 9.97
N TYR A 179 6.64 -4.07 9.49
CA TYR A 179 6.10 -5.06 8.56
C TYR A 179 6.74 -6.43 8.82
N SER A 180 6.02 -7.50 8.51
CA SER A 180 6.55 -8.87 8.44
C SER A 180 6.94 -9.17 6.99
N ARG A 181 7.97 -10.00 6.80
CA ARG A 181 8.28 -10.62 5.52
C ARG A 181 8.20 -12.13 5.72
N ILE A 182 7.23 -12.76 5.08
CA ILE A 182 7.03 -14.21 5.07
C ILE A 182 7.66 -14.74 3.80
N GLN A 183 8.43 -15.81 3.93
CA GLN A 183 9.14 -16.49 2.82
C GLN A 183 8.87 -18.00 2.80
N ASP A 184 7.96 -18.46 3.68
CA ASP A 184 7.48 -19.82 3.69
C ASP A 184 6.50 -19.98 2.53
N THR A 185 6.84 -20.83 1.57
CA THR A 185 6.06 -21.01 0.33
C THR A 185 4.69 -21.61 0.62
N GLN A 186 4.57 -22.51 1.61
CA GLN A 186 3.28 -23.10 1.94
C GLN A 186 2.30 -22.03 2.43
N ILE A 187 2.77 -21.10 3.27
CA ILE A 187 1.93 -19.99 3.76
C ILE A 187 1.48 -19.09 2.61
N ILE A 188 2.39 -18.82 1.68
CA ILE A 188 2.13 -17.94 0.54
C ILE A 188 1.15 -18.58 -0.43
N ASP A 189 1.34 -19.86 -0.76
CA ASP A 189 0.46 -20.61 -1.66
C ASP A 189 -0.96 -20.70 -1.08
N GLU A 190 -1.09 -20.98 0.23
CA GLU A 190 -2.40 -20.98 0.93
C GLU A 190 -3.06 -19.60 0.94
N PHE A 191 -2.27 -18.53 1.14
CA PHE A 191 -2.79 -17.16 1.07
C PHE A 191 -3.25 -16.81 -0.33
N GLU A 192 -2.44 -17.12 -1.36
CA GLU A 192 -2.74 -16.83 -2.76
C GLU A 192 -3.98 -17.60 -3.20
N PHE A 193 -4.05 -18.91 -2.93
CA PHE A 193 -5.21 -19.73 -3.21
C PHE A 193 -6.49 -19.17 -2.57
N TRP A 194 -6.43 -18.84 -1.28
CA TRP A 194 -7.57 -18.23 -0.61
C TRP A 194 -7.93 -16.86 -1.21
N PHE A 195 -6.96 -15.99 -1.46
CA PHE A 195 -7.20 -14.63 -1.94
C PHE A 195 -7.79 -14.63 -3.36
N GLU A 196 -7.27 -15.50 -4.24
CA GLU A 196 -7.79 -15.70 -5.60
C GLU A 196 -9.20 -16.30 -5.60
N SER A 197 -9.53 -17.18 -4.63
CA SER A 197 -10.88 -17.74 -4.50
C SER A 197 -11.97 -16.71 -4.18
N LEU A 198 -11.59 -15.49 -3.80
CA LEU A 198 -12.55 -14.40 -3.59
C LEU A 198 -13.16 -13.93 -4.93
N GLU A 199 -12.48 -14.15 -6.06
CA GLU A 199 -12.88 -13.69 -7.39
C GLU A 199 -13.13 -12.16 -7.43
N LEU A 200 -12.40 -11.40 -6.60
CA LEU A 200 -12.47 -9.95 -6.52
C LEU A 200 -11.24 -9.30 -7.13
N THR A 201 -11.43 -8.13 -7.73
CA THR A 201 -10.35 -7.23 -8.13
C THR A 201 -10.77 -5.77 -8.04
N GLY A 202 -9.82 -4.87 -7.82
CA GLY A 202 -10.02 -3.43 -7.78
C GLY A 202 -10.50 -2.87 -6.44
N PHE A 203 -11.25 -1.77 -6.51
CA PHE A 203 -11.73 -1.02 -5.36
C PHE A 203 -13.14 -1.46 -4.95
N HIS A 204 -13.29 -1.96 -3.73
CA HIS A 204 -14.56 -2.52 -3.21
C HIS A 204 -15.13 -1.73 -2.03
N GLY A 205 -14.33 -0.96 -1.30
CA GLY A 205 -14.81 -0.20 -0.16
C GLY A 205 -14.02 1.07 0.10
N GLN A 206 -14.68 2.03 0.75
CA GLN A 206 -14.10 3.34 1.04
C GLN A 206 -13.03 3.25 2.12
N PRO A 207 -11.98 4.09 2.07
CA PRO A 207 -11.01 4.19 3.16
C PRO A 207 -11.68 4.49 4.50
N TRP A 208 -11.23 3.87 5.58
CA TRP A 208 -11.84 4.02 6.91
C TRP A 208 -11.88 5.47 7.41
N ASP A 209 -10.85 6.26 7.12
CA ASP A 209 -10.78 7.66 7.57
C ASP A 209 -11.90 8.51 6.94
N TRP A 210 -12.47 8.10 5.80
CA TRP A 210 -13.55 8.84 5.14
C TRP A 210 -14.88 8.73 5.90
N LEU A 211 -15.11 7.60 6.56
CA LEU A 211 -16.32 7.37 7.36
C LEU A 211 -16.39 8.27 8.60
N GLN A 212 -15.26 8.83 9.03
CA GLN A 212 -15.19 9.71 10.19
C GLN A 212 -15.73 11.12 9.91
N TYR A 213 -15.88 11.50 8.63
CA TYR A 213 -16.34 12.83 8.22
C TYR A 213 -17.84 12.91 7.91
N TYR A 214 -18.51 11.76 7.75
CA TYR A 214 -19.96 11.68 7.52
C TYR A 214 -20.76 11.41 8.81
N LYS A 215 -20.20 11.74 9.98
CA LYS A 215 -20.87 11.64 11.28
C LYS A 215 -21.20 13.01 11.85
#